data_AF-A0A916S8M6-F1
#
_entry.id   AF-A0A916S8M6-F1
#
_cell.length_a   1.000
_cell.length_b   1.000
_cell.length_c   1.000
_cell.angle_alpha   90.00
_cell.angle_beta   90.00
_cell.angle_gamma   90.00
#
_symmetry.space_group_name_H-M   'P 1'
#
loop_
_entity.id
_entity.type
_entity.pdbx_description
1 polymer ?
#
loop_
_entity_poly.entity_id
_entity_poly.type
_entity_poly.pdbx_seq_one_letter_code
_entity_poly.pdbx_strand_id
1 'polypeptide(L)'
;MFEIVSNNVEIYIIIYGLVILWINIDYLREHKKIQKGLEELSPEEEIFFNPNSFSVMVIGLLFNFIRRWLMYLIAITFIDNLILTIMLFVLFVVGLYDTLFNNSLPKVKKSKIGLYLAIIDTLWISFFIIYLVMQVI
;
A
#
# COMPACT_ATOMS: atom_id res chain seq x y z
N MET A 1 -11.67 15.51 -28.25
CA MET A 1 -12.20 15.60 -26.85
C MET A 1 -11.71 14.43 -26.00
N PHE A 2 -11.71 13.19 -26.51
CA PHE A 2 -11.11 12.01 -25.83
C PHE A 2 -9.58 12.12 -25.64
N GLU A 3 -8.83 12.67 -26.61
CA GLU A 3 -7.36 12.83 -26.49
C GLU A 3 -6.92 13.83 -25.40
N ILE A 4 -7.67 14.91 -25.17
CA ILE A 4 -7.37 15.88 -24.09
C ILE A 4 -7.63 15.25 -22.71
N VAL A 5 -8.62 14.38 -22.60
CA VAL A 5 -8.90 13.64 -21.36
C VAL A 5 -7.83 12.56 -21.14
N SER A 6 -7.36 11.90 -22.19
CA SER A 6 -6.32 10.86 -22.15
C SER A 6 -5.01 11.34 -21.50
N ASN A 7 -4.45 12.47 -21.97
CA ASN A 7 -3.19 13.00 -21.42
C ASN A 7 -3.30 13.42 -19.95
N ASN A 8 -4.48 13.87 -19.50
CA ASN A 8 -4.66 14.29 -18.12
C ASN A 8 -4.75 13.10 -17.14
N VAL A 9 -5.28 11.96 -17.59
CA VAL A 9 -5.43 10.76 -16.74
C VAL A 9 -4.07 10.26 -16.26
N GLU A 10 -3.08 10.17 -17.16
CA GLU A 10 -1.72 9.73 -16.81
C GLU A 10 -1.05 10.66 -15.81
N ILE A 11 -1.23 11.98 -15.98
CA ILE A 11 -0.72 12.99 -15.03
C ILE A 11 -1.35 12.82 -13.65
N TYR A 12 -2.67 12.60 -13.57
CA TYR A 12 -3.34 12.34 -12.29
C TYR A 12 -2.85 11.06 -11.62
N ILE A 13 -2.61 9.99 -12.39
CA ILE A 13 -2.05 8.73 -11.88
C ILE A 13 -0.62 8.95 -11.37
N ILE A 14 0.21 9.72 -12.08
CA ILE A 14 1.56 10.08 -11.64
C ILE A 14 1.52 10.83 -10.31
N ILE A 15 0.67 11.87 -10.20
CA ILE A 15 0.52 12.65 -8.96
C ILE A 15 0.08 11.74 -7.81
N TYR A 16 -0.92 10.89 -8.04
CA TYR A 16 -1.39 9.93 -7.06
C TYR A 16 -0.27 8.95 -6.65
N GLY A 17 0.46 8.39 -7.62
CA GLY A 17 1.62 7.54 -7.37
C GLY A 17 2.70 8.22 -6.52
N LEU A 18 3.00 9.50 -6.78
CA LEU A 18 3.96 10.28 -6.00
C LEU A 18 3.50 10.49 -4.55
N VAL A 19 2.21 10.73 -4.33
CA VAL A 19 1.63 10.81 -2.97
C VAL A 19 1.79 9.48 -2.24
N ILE A 20 1.48 8.36 -2.89
CA ILE A 20 1.66 7.03 -2.29
C ILE A 20 3.14 6.73 -2.02
N LEU A 21 4.02 7.10 -2.95
CA LEU A 21 5.47 6.93 -2.81
C LEU A 21 5.97 7.70 -1.58
N TRP A 22 5.55 8.95 -1.41
CA TRP A 22 5.87 9.75 -0.24
C TRP A 22 5.45 9.04 1.05
N ILE A 23 4.20 8.58 1.12
CA ILE A 23 3.66 7.87 2.30
C ILE A 23 4.49 6.60 2.59
N ASN A 24 4.86 5.84 1.55
CA ASN A 24 5.67 4.65 1.73
C ASN A 24 7.08 4.97 2.22
N ILE A 25 7.74 5.97 1.65
CA ILE A 25 9.08 6.40 2.07
C ILE A 25 9.07 6.89 3.52
N ASP A 26 8.05 7.69 3.89
CA ASP A 26 7.89 8.18 5.25
C ASP A 26 7.70 7.03 6.24
N TYR A 27 6.83 6.07 5.92
CA TYR A 27 6.65 4.84 6.70
C TYR A 27 7.97 4.05 6.85
N LEU A 28 8.73 3.88 5.76
CA LEU A 28 10.01 3.15 5.81
C LEU A 28 11.05 3.87 6.68
N ARG A 29 11.10 5.21 6.60
CA ARG A 29 11.99 6.05 7.42
C ARG A 29 11.64 5.97 8.90
N GLU A 30 10.35 6.01 9.23
CA GLU A 30 9.88 6.01 10.61
C GLU A 30 9.60 4.63 11.19
N HIS A 31 9.75 3.56 10.40
CA HIS A 31 9.41 2.18 10.81
C HIS A 31 10.00 1.80 12.17
N LYS A 32 11.28 2.11 12.43
CA LYS A 32 11.94 1.79 13.71
C LYS A 32 11.32 2.54 14.89
N LYS A 33 10.88 3.78 14.68
CA LYS A 33 10.23 4.60 15.71
C LYS A 33 8.82 4.08 15.99
N ILE A 34 8.08 3.74 14.94
CA ILE A 34 6.75 3.12 15.03
C ILE A 34 6.84 1.79 15.78
N GLN A 35 7.80 0.93 15.44
CA GLN A 35 7.97 -0.36 16.08
C GLN A 35 8.33 -0.24 17.57
N LYS A 36 9.22 0.69 17.94
CA LYS A 36 9.52 0.97 19.36
C LYS A 36 8.31 1.46 20.12
N GLY A 37 7.55 2.40 19.56
CA GLY A 37 6.32 2.89 20.19
C GLY A 37 5.29 1.78 20.39
N LEU A 38 5.20 0.82 19.46
CA LEU A 38 4.34 -0.35 19.63
C LEU A 38 4.87 -1.29 20.73
N GLU A 39 6.18 -1.53 20.80
CA GLU A 39 6.78 -2.38 21.84
C GLU A 39 6.62 -1.81 23.26
N GLU A 40 6.56 -0.49 23.40
CA GLU A 40 6.40 0.23 24.67
C GLU A 40 4.95 0.27 25.19
N LEU A 41 3.95 -0.10 24.37
CA LEU A 41 2.54 -0.16 24.79
C LEU A 41 2.33 -1.24 25.86
N SER A 42 1.75 -0.84 27.00
CA SER A 42 1.41 -1.73 28.10
C SER A 42 0.22 -2.64 27.78
N PRO A 43 0.08 -3.81 28.44
CA PRO A 43 -1.05 -4.71 28.25
C PRO A 43 -2.41 -4.06 28.55
N GLU A 44 -2.44 -3.06 29.43
CA GLU A 44 -3.65 -2.32 29.82
C GLU A 44 -4.10 -1.36 28.71
N GLU A 45 -3.16 -0.75 27.98
CA GLU A 45 -3.43 0.07 26.79
C GLU A 45 -3.84 -0.80 25.58
N GLU A 46 -3.36 -2.04 25.50
CA GLU A 46 -3.80 -3.02 24.49
C GLU A 46 -5.28 -3.42 24.64
N ILE A 47 -5.86 -3.33 25.85
CA ILE A 47 -7.27 -3.65 26.12
C ILE A 47 -8.19 -2.50 25.67
N PHE A 48 -7.72 -1.25 25.72
CA PHE A 48 -8.49 -0.07 25.31
C PHE A 48 -8.69 0.03 23.80
N PHE A 49 -7.70 -0.41 23.02
CA PHE A 49 -7.88 -0.64 21.60
C PHE A 49 -8.54 -2.01 21.44
N ASN A 50 -9.75 -2.09 20.88
CA ASN A 50 -10.32 -3.38 20.48
C ASN A 50 -9.95 -3.64 19.00
N PRO A 51 -8.78 -4.27 18.72
CA PRO A 51 -8.34 -4.55 17.36
C PRO A 51 -9.25 -5.51 16.60
N ASN A 52 -10.14 -6.23 17.29
CA ASN A 52 -11.11 -7.14 16.70
C ASN A 52 -12.45 -6.46 16.38
N SER A 53 -12.54 -5.13 16.52
CA SER A 53 -13.72 -4.42 16.04
C SER A 53 -13.73 -4.44 14.50
N PHE A 54 -14.86 -4.86 13.93
CA PHE A 54 -15.11 -4.86 12.48
C PHE A 54 -14.75 -3.51 11.84
N SER A 55 -14.96 -2.40 12.55
CA SER A 55 -14.60 -1.05 12.13
C SER A 55 -13.10 -0.86 11.85
N VAL A 56 -12.21 -1.37 12.72
CA VAL A 56 -10.75 -1.27 12.52
C VAL A 56 -10.33 -2.07 11.28
N MET A 57 -10.93 -3.24 11.07
CA MET A 57 -10.70 -4.04 9.88
C MET A 57 -11.15 -3.33 8.60
N VAL A 58 -12.36 -2.75 8.60
CA VAL A 58 -12.89 -1.99 7.45
C VAL A 58 -12.00 -0.78 7.13
N ILE A 59 -11.56 -0.04 8.15
CA ILE A 59 -10.64 1.09 7.97
C ILE A 59 -9.31 0.61 7.38
N GLY A 60 -8.75 -0.51 7.88
CA GLY A 60 -7.53 -1.11 7.35
C GLY A 60 -7.67 -1.54 5.88
N LEU A 61 -8.81 -2.14 5.52
CA LEU A 61 -9.11 -2.53 4.13
C LEU A 61 -9.22 -1.31 3.22
N LEU A 62 -9.95 -0.27 3.63
CA LEU A 62 -10.09 0.97 2.84
C LEU A 62 -8.75 1.67 2.67
N PHE A 63 -7.96 1.75 3.74
CA PHE A 63 -6.63 2.35 3.68
C PHE A 63 -5.71 1.57 2.75
N ASN A 64 -5.68 0.24 2.83
CA ASN A 64 -4.87 -0.58 1.90
C ASN A 64 -5.41 -0.54 0.47
N PHE A 65 -6.72 -0.42 0.27
CA PHE A 65 -7.29 -0.21 -1.06
C PHE A 65 -6.77 1.10 -1.68
N ILE A 66 -6.90 2.21 -0.96
CA ILE A 66 -6.48 3.54 -1.43
C ILE A 66 -4.96 3.65 -1.50
N ARG A 67 -4.20 2.99 -0.64
CA ARG A 67 -2.74 3.11 -0.62
C ARG A 67 -2.05 2.18 -1.62
N ARG A 68 -2.59 0.99 -1.85
CA ARG A 68 -1.86 -0.11 -2.51
C ARG A 68 -2.65 -0.72 -3.67
N TRP A 69 -3.84 -1.24 -3.38
CA TRP A 69 -4.55 -2.06 -4.37
C TRP A 69 -5.06 -1.26 -5.57
N LEU A 70 -5.45 -0.01 -5.35
CA LEU A 70 -5.85 0.87 -6.44
C LEU A 70 -4.68 1.08 -7.43
N MET A 71 -3.44 1.25 -6.96
CA MET A 71 -2.27 1.32 -7.83
C MET A 71 -2.03 0.03 -8.60
N TYR A 72 -2.26 -1.13 -7.99
CA TYR A 72 -2.13 -2.41 -8.70
C TYR A 72 -3.18 -2.56 -9.80
N LEU A 73 -4.43 -2.20 -9.51
CA LEU A 73 -5.52 -2.24 -10.49
C LEU A 73 -5.25 -1.30 -11.65
N ILE A 74 -4.83 -0.07 -11.36
CA ILE A 74 -4.43 0.90 -12.39
C ILE A 74 -3.27 0.33 -13.21
N ALA A 75 -2.22 -0.19 -12.58
CA ALA A 75 -1.08 -0.69 -13.33
C ALA A 75 -1.43 -1.85 -14.29
N ILE A 76 -2.36 -2.74 -13.90
CA ILE A 76 -2.84 -3.83 -14.77
C ILE A 76 -3.54 -3.28 -16.02
N THR A 77 -4.23 -2.13 -15.94
CA THR A 77 -4.87 -1.55 -17.13
C THR A 77 -3.88 -0.91 -18.11
N PHE A 78 -2.68 -0.55 -17.64
CA PHE A 78 -1.63 0.06 -18.47
C PHE A 78 -0.62 -0.97 -19.00
N ILE A 79 -0.44 -2.08 -18.30
CA ILE A 79 0.60 -3.06 -18.62
C ILE A 79 -0.04 -4.34 -19.16
N ASP A 80 0.11 -4.56 -20.46
CA ASP A 80 -0.29 -5.81 -21.12
C ASP A 80 0.79 -6.90 -20.93
N ASN A 81 1.05 -7.28 -19.69
CA ASN A 81 2.03 -8.31 -19.34
C ASN A 81 1.45 -9.28 -18.30
N LEU A 82 1.14 -10.50 -18.75
CA LEU A 82 0.55 -11.55 -17.93
C LEU A 82 1.36 -11.88 -16.67
N ILE A 83 2.70 -11.91 -16.77
CA ILE A 83 3.58 -12.21 -15.62
C ILE A 83 3.41 -11.12 -14.56
N LEU A 84 3.39 -9.87 -14.99
CA LEU A 84 3.24 -8.72 -14.09
C LEU A 84 1.86 -8.71 -13.43
N THR A 85 0.80 -9.01 -14.19
CA THR A 85 -0.56 -9.16 -13.66
C THR A 85 -0.61 -10.21 -12.55
N ILE A 86 0.03 -11.38 -12.75
CA ILE A 86 0.11 -12.43 -11.73
C ILE A 86 0.85 -11.93 -10.49
N MET A 87 1.97 -11.24 -10.66
CA MET A 87 2.73 -10.69 -9.52
C MET A 87 1.89 -9.69 -8.71
N LEU A 88 1.20 -8.76 -9.37
CA LEU A 88 0.32 -7.79 -8.71
C LEU A 88 -0.86 -8.45 -8.00
N PHE A 89 -1.40 -9.52 -8.59
CA PHE A 89 -2.44 -10.32 -7.96
C PHE A 89 -1.93 -11.01 -6.68
N VAL A 90 -0.73 -11.59 -6.70
CA VAL A 90 -0.12 -12.17 -5.50
C VAL A 90 0.08 -11.10 -4.42
N LEU A 91 0.57 -9.91 -4.78
CA LEU A 91 0.72 -8.81 -3.82
C LEU A 91 -0.62 -8.34 -3.24
N PHE A 92 -1.67 -8.32 -4.06
CA PHE A 92 -3.03 -8.05 -3.60
C PHE A 92 -3.48 -9.08 -2.56
N VAL A 93 -3.33 -10.38 -2.85
CA VAL A 93 -3.72 -11.47 -1.94
C VAL A 93 -2.93 -11.42 -0.63
N VAL A 94 -1.62 -11.18 -0.69
CA VAL A 94 -0.77 -11.06 0.51
C VAL A 94 -1.21 -9.85 1.35
N GLY A 95 -1.45 -8.70 0.71
CA GLY A 95 -1.95 -7.50 1.40
C GLY A 95 -3.34 -7.71 2.02
N LEU A 96 -4.22 -8.43 1.32
CA LEU A 96 -5.54 -8.77 1.82
C LEU A 96 -5.45 -9.70 3.04
N TYR A 97 -4.63 -10.74 2.95
CA TYR A 97 -4.39 -11.66 4.05
C TYR A 97 -3.84 -10.93 5.29
N ASP A 98 -2.83 -10.08 5.12
CA ASP A 98 -2.26 -9.30 6.22
C ASP A 98 -3.33 -8.43 6.89
N THR A 99 -4.17 -7.77 6.09
CA THR A 99 -5.27 -6.95 6.61
C THR A 99 -6.37 -7.78 7.27
N LEU A 100 -6.68 -9.00 6.80
CA LEU A 100 -7.75 -9.78 7.41
C LEU A 100 -7.31 -10.49 8.70
N PHE A 101 -6.06 -10.95 8.75
CA PHE A 101 -5.62 -11.89 9.77
C PHE A 101 -4.52 -11.36 10.70
N ASN A 102 -3.84 -10.27 10.34
CA ASN A 102 -2.78 -9.66 11.16
C ASN A 102 -3.12 -8.26 11.72
N ASN A 103 -4.39 -7.85 11.67
CA ASN A 103 -4.84 -6.54 12.18
C ASN A 103 -4.80 -6.36 13.72
N SER A 104 -4.45 -7.40 14.48
CA SER A 104 -4.33 -7.28 15.93
C SER A 104 -2.98 -6.72 16.37
N LEU A 105 -2.99 -5.81 17.34
CA LEU A 105 -1.79 -5.21 17.97
C LEU A 105 -0.65 -6.21 18.23
N PRO A 106 -0.88 -7.39 18.85
CA PRO A 106 0.18 -8.37 19.10
C PRO A 106 0.80 -8.97 17.83
N LYS A 107 0.01 -9.09 16.77
CA LYS A 107 0.46 -9.60 15.46
C LYS A 107 1.19 -8.51 14.68
N VAL A 108 0.72 -7.26 14.72
CA VAL A 108 1.40 -6.11 14.11
C VAL A 108 2.77 -5.88 14.77
N LYS A 109 2.89 -6.02 16.10
CA LYS A 109 4.17 -5.92 16.83
C LYS A 109 5.23 -6.91 16.32
N LYS A 110 4.82 -8.13 15.92
CA LYS A 110 5.74 -9.20 15.49
C LYS A 110 5.90 -9.30 13.98
N SER A 111 4.90 -8.86 13.22
CA SER A 111 4.85 -9.01 11.78
C SER A 111 5.78 -8.04 11.08
N LYS A 112 6.62 -8.56 10.19
CA LYS A 112 7.42 -7.76 9.25
C LYS A 112 6.74 -7.62 7.88
N ILE A 113 5.53 -8.17 7.72
CA ILE A 113 4.83 -8.22 6.43
C ILE A 113 4.57 -6.81 5.92
N GLY A 114 4.04 -5.91 6.75
CA GLY A 114 3.81 -4.51 6.39
C GLY A 114 5.08 -3.78 5.91
N LEU A 115 6.23 -4.07 6.53
CA LEU A 115 7.52 -3.52 6.10
C LEU A 115 7.92 -4.03 4.71
N TYR A 116 7.93 -5.35 4.50
CA TYR A 116 8.30 -5.94 3.21
C TYR A 116 7.37 -5.48 2.09
N LEU A 117 6.07 -5.46 2.38
CA LEU A 117 5.04 -4.96 1.49
C LEU A 117 5.25 -3.47 1.14
N ALA A 118 5.70 -2.63 2.08
CA ALA A 118 6.00 -1.22 1.81
C ALA A 118 7.29 -1.04 0.98
N ILE A 119 8.30 -1.89 1.18
CA ILE A 119 9.53 -1.89 0.35
C ILE A 119 9.19 -2.26 -1.09
N ILE A 120 8.46 -3.37 -1.29
CA ILE A 120 8.05 -3.83 -2.61
C ILE A 120 7.19 -2.77 -3.30
N ASP A 121 6.24 -2.16 -2.61
CA ASP A 121 5.43 -1.08 -3.18
C ASP A 121 6.25 0.13 -3.57
N THR A 122 7.21 0.54 -2.74
CA THR A 122 8.06 1.69 -3.06
C THR A 122 8.81 1.45 -4.36
N LEU A 123 9.44 0.28 -4.51
CA LEU A 123 10.15 -0.09 -5.72
C LEU A 123 9.21 -0.17 -6.94
N TRP A 124 8.07 -0.84 -6.75
CA TRP A 124 7.09 -1.04 -7.81
C TRP A 124 6.51 0.28 -8.31
N ILE A 125 6.03 1.13 -7.41
CA ILE A 125 5.44 2.43 -7.73
C ILE A 125 6.48 3.34 -8.38
N SER A 126 7.73 3.32 -7.91
CA SER A 126 8.82 4.07 -8.56
C SER A 126 8.99 3.65 -10.02
N PHE A 127 9.07 2.35 -10.28
CA PHE A 127 9.21 1.81 -11.63
C PHE A 127 8.00 2.17 -12.50
N PHE A 128 6.79 2.05 -11.95
CA PHE A 128 5.56 2.37 -12.67
C PHE A 128 5.43 3.85 -13.01
N ILE A 129 5.81 4.77 -12.10
CA ILE A 129 5.84 6.21 -12.38
C ILE A 129 6.85 6.52 -13.49
N ILE A 130 8.06 5.94 -13.44
CA ILE A 130 9.07 6.13 -14.49
C ILE A 130 8.52 5.65 -15.84
N TYR A 131 7.87 4.49 -15.88
CA TYR A 131 7.23 3.96 -17.07
C TYR A 131 6.17 4.92 -17.63
N LEU A 132 5.26 5.44 -16.80
CA LEU A 132 4.25 6.39 -17.23
C LEU A 132 4.87 7.69 -17.74
N VAL A 133 5.89 8.24 -17.06
CA VAL A 133 6.59 9.44 -17.52
C VAL A 133 7.23 9.24 -18.89
N MET A 134 7.79 8.06 -19.17
CA MET A 134 8.33 7.73 -20.49
C MET A 134 7.28 7.57 -21.59
N GLN A 135 6.01 7.34 -21.23
CA GLN A 135 4.90 7.31 -22.20
C GLN A 135 4.30 8.69 -22.46
N VAL A 136 4.33 9.57 -21.45
CA VAL A 136 3.78 10.93 -21.52
C VAL A 136 4.72 11.89 -22.28
N ILE A 137 6.04 11.67 -22.23
CA ILE A 137 7.07 12.48 -22.92
C ILE A 137 7.26 12.00 -24.36
#